data_AF-A0A1H9GEG0-F1
#
_entry.id   AF-A0A1H9GEG0-F1
#
_cell.length_a   1.000
_cell.length_b   1.000
_cell.length_c   1.000
_cell.angle_alpha   90.00
_cell.angle_beta   90.00
_cell.angle_gamma   90.00
#
_symmetry.space_group_name_H-M   'P 1'
#
loop_
_entity.id
_entity.type
_entity.pdbx_description
1 polymer ?
#
loop_
_entity_poly.entity_id
_entity_poly.type
_entity_poly.pdbx_seq_one_letter_code
_entity_poly.pdbx_strand_id
1 'polypeptide(L)'
;MVINVRQVVQVRLLPTPEQASALGDTLRACNTAASWLSEQMHTAGVVRKFDVQKRFYAELRERFGLAAQSAIRVIGKTVDAYTTLRANLKAGNYGPPGSDRRRKVEGTPIRFRPLAAQPFDARCLSWQLGDAGRPT
;
A
#
# COMPACT_ATOMS: atom_id res chain seq x y z
N MET A 1 11.63 31.73 7.79
CA MET A 1 11.72 30.41 7.12
C MET A 1 11.14 29.37 8.08
N VAL A 2 9.93 28.88 7.84
CA VAL A 2 9.31 27.86 8.72
C VAL A 2 9.75 26.50 8.20
N ILE A 3 10.56 25.79 8.99
CA ILE A 3 10.97 24.41 8.70
C ILE A 3 9.78 23.54 9.10
N ASN A 4 9.09 22.92 8.13
CA ASN A 4 7.98 22.04 8.43
C ASN A 4 8.54 20.70 8.95
N VAL A 5 8.41 20.46 10.26
CA VAL A 5 8.93 19.24 10.91
C VAL A 5 7.86 18.16 10.84
N ARG A 6 8.16 17.04 10.17
CA ARG A 6 7.30 15.84 10.17
C ARG A 6 7.58 15.01 11.42
N GLN A 7 6.65 14.99 12.37
CA GLN A 7 6.72 14.10 13.53
C GLN A 7 6.27 12.69 13.15
N VAL A 8 7.02 11.69 13.61
CA VAL A 8 6.73 10.26 13.41
C VAL A 8 6.91 9.57 14.75
N VAL A 9 5.89 8.81 15.17
CA VAL A 9 5.92 8.01 16.40
C VAL A 9 5.67 6.56 16.02
N GLN A 10 6.49 5.66 16.57
CA GLN A 10 6.26 4.23 16.46
C GLN A 10 5.37 3.78 17.61
N VAL A 11 4.27 3.10 17.29
CA VAL A 11 3.31 2.59 18.26
C VAL A 11 3.23 1.08 18.14
N ARG A 12 3.15 0.38 19.28
CA ARG A 12 2.84 -1.06 19.33
C ARG A 12 1.34 -1.25 19.49
N LEU A 13 0.73 -2.06 18.63
CA LEU A 13 -0.66 -2.48 18.79
C LEU A 13 -0.71 -3.63 19.81
N LEU A 14 -1.63 -3.55 20.77
CA LEU A 14 -1.95 -4.61 21.74
C LEU A 14 -3.40 -5.07 21.54
N PRO A 15 -3.69 -5.76 20.42
CA PRO A 15 -5.06 -6.17 20.09
C PRO A 15 -5.54 -7.36 20.93
N THR A 16 -6.85 -7.45 21.14
CA THR A 16 -7.48 -8.72 21.55
C THR A 16 -7.34 -9.77 20.44
N PRO A 17 -7.55 -11.08 20.71
CA PRO A 17 -7.50 -12.11 19.68
C PRO A 17 -8.43 -11.82 18.49
N GLU A 18 -9.64 -11.32 18.75
CA GLU A 18 -10.64 -10.98 17.73
C GLU A 18 -10.16 -9.80 16.88
N GLN A 19 -9.61 -8.76 17.52
CA GLN A 19 -9.03 -7.60 16.82
C GLN A 19 -7.82 -8.01 15.98
N ALA A 20 -6.97 -8.90 16.49
CA ALA A 20 -5.82 -9.43 15.76
C ALA A 20 -6.26 -10.21 14.52
N SER A 21 -7.31 -11.03 14.64
CA SER A 21 -7.90 -11.75 13.50
C SER A 21 -8.42 -10.77 12.46
N ALA A 22 -9.24 -9.80 12.86
CA ALA A 22 -9.83 -8.81 11.96
C ALA A 22 -8.76 -7.95 11.24
N LEU A 23 -7.69 -7.56 11.95
CA LEU A 23 -6.53 -6.89 11.36
C LEU A 23 -5.83 -7.80 10.34
N GLY A 24 -5.63 -9.07 10.69
CA GLY A 24 -5.03 -10.07 9.80
C GLY A 24 -5.84 -10.25 8.51
N ASP A 25 -7.16 -10.34 8.61
CA ASP A 25 -8.07 -10.45 7.45
C ASP A 25 -8.02 -9.20 6.59
N THR A 26 -7.99 -8.03 7.21
CA THR A 26 -7.84 -6.74 6.51
C THR A 26 -6.53 -6.68 5.72
N LEU A 27 -5.41 -7.09 6.34
CA LEU A 27 -4.12 -7.14 5.66
C LEU A 27 -4.15 -8.10 4.48
N ARG A 28 -4.70 -9.31 4.67
CA ARG A 28 -4.84 -10.30 3.60
C ARG A 28 -5.65 -9.75 2.43
N ALA A 29 -6.84 -9.20 2.70
CA ALA A 29 -7.69 -8.63 1.65
C ALA A 29 -6.99 -7.51 0.88
N CYS A 30 -6.36 -6.56 1.59
CA CYS A 30 -5.67 -5.44 0.96
C CYS A 30 -4.45 -5.88 0.14
N ASN A 31 -3.68 -6.87 0.61
CA ASN A 31 -2.47 -7.35 -0.08
C ASN A 31 -2.80 -8.25 -1.28
N THR A 32 -3.88 -9.03 -1.20
CA THR A 32 -4.41 -9.77 -2.35
C THR A 32 -4.88 -8.78 -3.42
N ALA A 33 -5.65 -7.76 -3.04
CA ALA A 33 -6.10 -6.70 -3.94
C ALA A 33 -4.93 -5.92 -4.58
N ALA A 34 -3.86 -5.65 -3.81
CA ALA A 34 -2.66 -4.98 -4.33
C ALA A 34 -1.89 -5.85 -5.34
N SER A 35 -1.78 -7.16 -5.10
CA SER A 35 -1.12 -8.08 -6.04
C SER A 35 -1.93 -8.20 -7.34
N TRP A 36 -3.25 -8.35 -7.22
CA TRP A 36 -4.15 -8.33 -8.38
C TRP A 36 -4.03 -7.02 -9.17
N LEU A 37 -4.05 -5.86 -8.48
CA LEU A 37 -3.90 -4.57 -9.12
C LEU A 37 -2.54 -4.44 -9.82
N SER A 38 -1.47 -4.96 -9.21
CA SER A 38 -0.14 -4.98 -9.81
C SER A 38 -0.12 -5.75 -11.13
N GLU A 39 -0.80 -6.91 -11.20
CA GLU A 39 -0.94 -7.68 -12.43
C GLU A 39 -1.71 -6.88 -13.49
N GLN A 40 -2.84 -6.25 -13.11
CA GLN A 40 -3.63 -5.44 -14.03
C GLN A 40 -2.83 -4.24 -14.56
N MET A 41 -2.11 -3.55 -13.69
CA MET A 41 -1.23 -2.43 -14.05
C MET A 41 -0.14 -2.87 -15.04
N HIS A 42 0.47 -4.02 -14.80
CA HIS A 42 1.52 -4.58 -15.66
C HIS A 42 0.96 -4.91 -17.05
N THR A 43 -0.15 -5.65 -17.13
CA THR A 43 -0.80 -5.99 -18.41
C THR A 43 -1.27 -4.75 -19.17
N ALA A 44 -1.79 -3.75 -18.46
CA ALA A 44 -2.31 -2.53 -19.07
C ALA A 44 -1.23 -1.47 -19.38
N GLY A 45 0.00 -1.64 -18.89
CA GLY A 45 1.07 -0.64 -19.04
C GLY A 45 0.80 0.69 -18.31
N VAL A 46 -0.05 0.71 -17.28
CA VAL A 46 -0.43 1.94 -16.56
C VAL A 46 0.23 2.03 -15.20
N VAL A 47 0.84 3.18 -14.92
CA VAL A 47 1.66 3.36 -13.71
C VAL A 47 1.39 4.66 -12.96
N ARG A 48 0.65 5.61 -13.55
CA ARG A 48 0.31 6.87 -12.88
C ARG A 48 -0.92 6.66 -12.00
N LYS A 49 -0.86 7.14 -10.75
CA LYS A 49 -1.92 6.95 -9.77
C LYS A 49 -3.30 7.37 -10.26
N PHE A 50 -3.41 8.52 -10.92
CA PHE A 50 -4.68 9.02 -11.45
C PHE A 50 -5.28 8.05 -12.49
N ASP A 51 -4.46 7.59 -13.43
CA ASP A 51 -4.89 6.66 -14.49
C ASP A 51 -5.30 5.31 -13.91
N VAL A 52 -4.52 4.78 -12.96
CA VAL A 52 -4.82 3.54 -12.24
C VAL A 52 -6.13 3.65 -11.46
N GLN A 53 -6.33 4.76 -10.74
CA GLN A 53 -7.53 4.99 -9.96
C GLN A 53 -8.76 5.14 -10.84
N LYS A 54 -8.69 5.93 -11.91
CA LYS A 54 -9.79 6.10 -12.87
C LYS A 54 -10.19 4.76 -13.50
N ARG A 55 -9.21 3.90 -13.79
CA ARG A 55 -9.44 2.64 -14.50
C ARG A 55 -9.92 1.50 -13.59
N PHE A 56 -9.33 1.33 -12.41
CA PHE A 56 -9.49 0.09 -11.63
C PHE A 56 -10.20 0.28 -10.29
N TYR A 57 -10.52 1.50 -9.86
CA TYR A 57 -11.09 1.71 -8.52
C TYR A 57 -12.43 0.99 -8.30
N ALA A 58 -13.34 1.03 -9.27
CA ALA A 58 -14.64 0.39 -9.15
C ALA A 58 -14.51 -1.14 -9.03
N GLU A 59 -13.77 -1.75 -9.96
CA GLU A 59 -13.52 -3.20 -9.96
C GLU A 59 -12.78 -3.65 -8.70
N LEU A 60 -11.77 -2.90 -8.25
CA LEU A 60 -11.02 -3.20 -7.02
C LEU A 60 -11.95 -3.21 -5.80
N ARG A 61 -12.93 -2.31 -5.73
CA ARG A 61 -13.90 -2.27 -4.63
C ARG A 61 -14.90 -3.41 -4.68
N GLU A 62 -15.47 -3.66 -5.85
CA GLU A 62 -16.47 -4.71 -6.06
C GLU A 62 -15.88 -6.10 -5.83
N ARG A 63 -14.71 -6.37 -6.42
CA ARG A 63 -14.06 -7.69 -6.39
C ARG A 63 -13.57 -8.10 -5.01
N PHE A 64 -13.11 -7.15 -4.20
CA PHE A 64 -12.48 -7.42 -2.90
C PHE A 64 -13.28 -6.91 -1.70
N GLY A 65 -14.47 -6.35 -1.93
CA GLY A 65 -15.31 -5.79 -0.86
C GLY A 65 -14.64 -4.65 -0.08
N LEU A 66 -13.68 -3.94 -0.68
CA LEU A 66 -12.91 -2.93 0.03
C LEU A 66 -13.72 -1.65 0.28
N ALA A 67 -13.64 -1.16 1.52
CA ALA A 67 -14.05 0.20 1.84
C ALA A 67 -13.26 1.22 1.01
N ALA A 68 -13.86 2.41 0.79
CA ALA A 68 -13.31 3.45 -0.07
C ALA A 68 -11.85 3.80 0.26
N GLN A 69 -11.54 3.99 1.54
CA GLN A 69 -10.19 4.37 1.97
C GLN A 69 -9.19 3.23 1.76
N SER A 70 -9.55 1.99 2.10
CA SER A 70 -8.72 0.82 1.86
C SER A 70 -8.38 0.66 0.38
N ALA A 71 -9.36 0.84 -0.52
CA ALA A 71 -9.14 0.79 -1.97
C ALA A 71 -8.17 1.90 -2.44
N ILE A 72 -8.36 3.14 -1.99
CA ILE A 72 -7.45 4.26 -2.34
C ILE A 72 -6.02 3.98 -1.85
N ARG A 73 -5.87 3.41 -0.64
CA ARG A 73 -4.57 3.07 -0.05
C ARG A 73 -3.90 1.90 -0.75
N VAL A 74 -4.66 0.89 -1.19
CA VAL A 74 -4.17 -0.19 -2.05
C VAL A 74 -3.65 0.35 -3.38
N ILE A 75 -4.40 1.24 -4.04
CA ILE A 75 -3.96 1.88 -5.29
C ILE A 75 -2.67 2.67 -5.06
N GLY A 76 -2.66 3.52 -4.03
CA GLY A 76 -1.48 4.33 -3.69
C GLY A 76 -0.24 3.49 -3.46
N LYS A 77 -0.32 2.49 -2.56
CA LYS A 77 0.84 1.66 -2.22
C LYS A 77 1.34 0.83 -3.41
N THR A 78 0.44 0.39 -4.29
CA THR A 78 0.82 -0.38 -5.49
C THR A 78 1.59 0.49 -6.46
N VAL A 79 1.11 1.72 -6.72
CA VAL A 79 1.81 2.71 -7.54
C VAL A 79 3.17 3.09 -6.94
N ASP A 80 3.23 3.30 -5.62
CA ASP A 80 4.46 3.64 -4.91
C ASP A 80 5.50 2.50 -4.96
N ALA A 81 5.04 1.24 -4.94
CA ALA A 81 5.92 0.09 -5.13
C ALA A 81 6.57 0.09 -6.53
N TYR A 82 5.83 0.41 -7.58
CA TYR A 82 6.41 0.57 -8.93
C TYR A 82 7.32 1.79 -9.04
N THR A 83 7.00 2.89 -8.35
CA THR A 83 7.90 4.05 -8.27
C THR A 83 9.22 3.68 -7.60
N THR A 84 9.16 2.94 -6.50
CA THR A 84 10.34 2.40 -5.81
C THR A 84 11.13 1.45 -6.72
N LEU A 85 10.44 0.57 -7.46
CA LEU A 85 11.08 -0.34 -8.40
C LEU A 85 11.87 0.43 -9.47
N ARG A 86 11.25 1.44 -10.10
CA ARG A 86 11.92 2.30 -11.09
C ARG A 86 13.13 3.02 -10.53
N ALA A 87 13.03 3.55 -9.30
CA ALA A 87 14.16 4.20 -8.63
C ALA A 87 15.33 3.21 -8.42
N ASN A 88 15.05 1.99 -7.99
CA ASN A 88 16.07 0.95 -7.80
C ASN A 88 16.69 0.49 -9.13
N LEU A 89 15.92 0.41 -10.21
CA LEU A 89 16.44 0.14 -11.56
C LEU A 89 17.38 1.24 -12.03
N LYS A 90 17.03 2.51 -11.78
CA LYS A 90 17.89 3.67 -12.09
C LYS A 90 19.18 3.68 -11.27
N ALA A 91 19.09 3.28 -10.00
CA ALA A 91 20.24 3.17 -9.11
C ALA A 91 21.17 1.98 -9.43
N GLY A 92 20.76 1.07 -10.32
CA GLY A 92 21.55 -0.11 -10.68
C GLY A 92 21.46 -1.28 -9.69
N ASN A 93 20.53 -1.24 -8.73
CA ASN A 93 20.38 -2.27 -7.69
C ASN A 93 19.96 -3.65 -8.23
N TYR A 94 19.56 -3.72 -9.50
CA TYR A 94 19.19 -4.96 -10.20
C TYR A 94 20.17 -5.34 -11.31
N GLY A 95 21.37 -4.73 -11.32
CA GLY A 95 22.39 -4.97 -12.34
C GLY A 95 22.30 -4.01 -13.53
N PRO A 96 23.25 -4.12 -14.47
CA PRO A 96 23.30 -3.24 -15.64
C PRO A 96 22.09 -3.43 -16.56
N PRO A 97 21.78 -2.42 -17.42
CA PRO A 97 20.82 -2.56 -18.50
C PRO A 97 21.06 -3.84 -19.31
N GLY A 98 19.99 -4.61 -19.57
CA GLY A 98 20.07 -5.85 -20.34
C GLY A 98 20.60 -7.08 -19.60
N SER A 99 20.87 -7.01 -18.29
CA SER A 99 21.15 -8.22 -17.50
C SER A 99 19.89 -9.08 -17.30
N ASP A 100 20.06 -10.39 -17.15
CA ASP A 100 18.94 -11.32 -16.91
C ASP A 100 18.13 -10.94 -15.66
N ARG A 101 18.84 -10.56 -14.59
CA ARG A 101 18.22 -10.11 -13.34
C ARG A 101 17.33 -8.90 -13.57
N ARG A 102 17.79 -7.91 -14.34
CA ARG A 102 17.03 -6.71 -14.65
C ARG A 102 15.82 -7.02 -15.53
N ARG A 103 15.98 -7.78 -16.61
CA ARG A 103 14.87 -8.22 -17.48
C ARG A 103 13.78 -8.94 -16.69
N LYS A 104 14.18 -9.85 -15.79
CA LYS A 104 13.25 -10.58 -14.94
C LYS A 104 12.43 -9.65 -14.04
N VAL A 105 13.10 -8.69 -13.40
CA VAL A 105 12.44 -7.74 -12.49
C VAL A 105 11.53 -6.77 -13.23
N GLU A 106 11.93 -6.28 -14.41
CA GLU A 106 11.12 -5.39 -15.24
C GLU A 106 9.88 -6.09 -15.83
N GLY A 107 10.00 -7.38 -16.16
CA GLY A 107 8.92 -8.17 -16.78
C GLY A 107 8.01 -8.92 -15.80
N THR A 108 8.18 -8.77 -14.48
CA THR A 108 7.36 -9.47 -13.48
C THR A 108 6.56 -8.47 -12.65
N PRO A 109 5.22 -8.65 -12.53
CA PRO A 109 4.40 -7.86 -11.61
C PRO A 109 4.87 -7.97 -10.15
N ILE A 110 4.70 -6.90 -9.37
CA ILE A 110 5.06 -6.89 -7.95
C ILE A 110 4.03 -7.71 -7.16
N ARG A 111 4.49 -8.70 -6.41
CA ARG A 111 3.64 -9.49 -5.51
C ARG A 111 3.75 -9.00 -4.07
N PHE A 112 2.62 -8.75 -3.43
CA PHE A 112 2.57 -8.35 -2.02
C PHE A 112 2.44 -9.59 -1.13
N ARG A 113 3.19 -9.63 -0.02
CA ARG A 113 3.03 -10.71 0.98
C ARG A 113 1.66 -10.58 1.66
N PRO A 114 1.00 -11.67 2.06
CA PRO A 114 -0.35 -11.61 2.65
C PRO A 114 -0.46 -10.68 3.87
N LEU A 115 0.60 -10.63 4.69
CA LEU A 115 0.69 -9.78 5.88
C LEU A 115 1.64 -8.58 5.68
N ALA A 116 1.90 -8.18 4.43
CA ALA A 116 2.70 -6.98 4.16
C ALA A 116 2.01 -5.72 4.74
N ALA A 117 2.82 -4.71 5.04
CA ALA A 117 2.34 -3.47 5.63
C ALA A 117 1.19 -2.85 4.80
N GLN A 118 0.18 -2.37 5.52
CA GLN A 118 -0.94 -1.63 4.95
C GLN A 118 -0.95 -0.22 5.53
N PRO A 119 -0.90 0.82 4.69
CA PRO A 119 -1.04 2.19 5.16
C PRO A 119 -2.49 2.49 5.54
N PHE A 120 -2.68 3.05 6.72
CA PHE A 120 -3.95 3.61 7.19
C PHE A 120 -3.81 5.13 7.28
N ASP A 121 -4.92 5.85 7.13
CA ASP A 121 -4.96 7.28 7.41
C ASP A 121 -5.94 7.61 8.54
N ALA A 122 -5.97 8.87 8.96
CA ALA A 122 -6.79 9.31 10.08
C ALA A 122 -8.29 9.03 9.90
N ARG A 123 -8.79 8.84 8.66
CA ARG A 123 -10.19 8.48 8.40
C ARG A 123 -10.47 6.99 8.59
N CYS A 124 -9.42 6.17 8.74
CA CYS A 124 -9.53 4.76 9.08
C CYS A 124 -9.38 4.49 10.58
N LEU A 125 -9.11 5.52 11.39
CA LEU A 125 -8.77 5.40 12.80
C LEU A 125 -9.67 6.31 13.64
N SER A 126 -10.11 5.80 14.79
CA SER A 126 -10.72 6.58 15.85
C SER A 126 -9.86 6.46 17.11
N TRP A 127 -9.61 7.58 17.78
CA TRP A 127 -8.82 7.63 19.00
C TRP A 127 -9.73 7.66 20.20
N GLN A 128 -9.57 6.68 21.11
CA GLN A 128 -10.20 6.68 22.42
C GLN A 128 -9.11 6.96 23.45
N LEU A 129 -8.94 8.22 23.83
CA LEU A 129 -7.83 8.67 24.67
C LEU A 129 -8.10 8.56 26.18
N GLY A 130 -9.26 8.04 26.60
CA GLY A 130 -9.68 8.04 28.00
C GLY A 130 -9.70 9.45 28.62
N ASP A 131 -9.73 9.54 29.95
CA ASP A 131 -9.75 10.83 30.67
C ASP A 131 -8.40 11.59 30.67
N ALA A 132 -7.34 11.00 30.10
CA ALA A 132 -5.99 11.57 30.07
C ALA A 132 -5.85 12.82 29.17
N GLY A 133 -6.91 13.23 28.46
CA GLY A 133 -6.92 14.37 27.55
C GLY A 133 -7.65 15.62 28.06
N ARG A 134 -8.19 15.62 29.28
CA ARG A 134 -8.84 16.81 29.85
C ARG A 134 -7.78 17.63 30.62
N PRO A 135 -7.44 18.87 30.20
CA PRO A 135 -6.64 19.73 31.05
C PRO A 135 -7.47 20.03 32.31
N THR A 136 -6.90 19.72 33.47
CA THR A 136 -7.39 20.21 34.78
C THR A 136 -7.19 21.71 34.89
#